data_AF-A0A093IFS2-F1
#
_entry.id   AF-A0A093IFS2-F1
#
_cell.length_a   1.000
_cell.length_b   1.000
_cell.length_c   1.000
_cell.angle_alpha   90.00
_cell.angle_beta   90.00
_cell.angle_gamma   90.00
#
_symmetry.space_group_name_H-M   'P 1'
#
loop_
_entity.id
_entity.type
_entity.pdbx_description
1 polymer ?
#
loop_
_entity_poly.entity_id
_entity_poly.type
_entity_poly.pdbx_seq_one_letter_code
_entity_poly.pdbx_strand_id
1 'polypeptide(L)'
;DLVFTLRESVKPQKNYVFYCQSCGDVIVKDRKFLRVLPLPSENWSALVEEWCCHANPFARSTLHPQQDDCFLGDTFSLLNAGEESHKSKENTRVICKRCKTMLGETVSSDTIKYYVTEVIIRPSEESFSPTPRSQFVQSMVAQCLVEFASAKSTFRFTIKGDNGKIYILIWLLNSDTLLVESLGNSSSHSVFTLFGDIFLPSSGPVGTWNAVKVLYQPCIKSRNKGLADAWENDIGVHPLKFPSETCLELLLILGLSTASLPPSLRCLNSFQV
;
A
#
# COMPACT_ATOMS: atom_id res chain seq x y z
N ASP A 1 -9.39 14.93 6.86
CA ASP A 1 -8.31 14.46 7.76
C ASP A 1 -7.63 13.22 7.22
N LEU A 2 -6.43 13.37 6.68
CA LEU A 2 -5.64 12.29 6.07
C LEU A 2 -4.55 11.82 7.06
N VAL A 3 -4.96 11.56 8.30
CA VAL A 3 -4.12 10.92 9.32
C VAL A 3 -4.90 9.74 9.88
N PHE A 4 -5.04 8.71 9.06
CA PHE A 4 -5.48 7.40 9.50
C PHE A 4 -4.34 6.45 9.15
N THR A 5 -3.29 6.37 9.97
CA THR A 5 -2.22 5.44 9.67
C THR A 5 -2.72 4.00 9.84
N LEU A 6 -2.23 3.08 9.01
CA LEU A 6 -2.62 1.67 9.07
C LEU A 6 -2.21 1.09 10.42
N ARG A 7 -1.06 1.57 10.94
CA ARG A 7 -0.55 1.27 12.28
C ARG A 7 -1.39 1.82 13.42
N GLU A 8 -2.08 2.95 13.24
CA GLU A 8 -3.01 3.48 14.25
C GLU A 8 -4.44 2.92 14.12
N SER A 9 -4.78 2.35 12.96
CA SER A 9 -6.13 1.85 12.66
C SER A 9 -6.47 0.55 13.40
N VAL A 10 -5.47 -0.31 13.64
CA VAL A 10 -5.64 -1.59 14.34
C VAL A 10 -5.11 -1.47 15.76
N LYS A 11 -5.98 -1.63 16.74
CA LYS A 11 -5.68 -1.51 18.18
C LYS A 11 -5.94 -2.83 18.89
N PRO A 12 -5.17 -3.17 19.93
CA PRO A 12 -5.41 -4.38 20.71
C PRO A 12 -6.76 -4.31 21.43
N GLN A 13 -7.27 -5.48 21.82
CA GLN A 13 -8.54 -5.68 22.54
C GLN A 13 -9.80 -5.26 21.79
N LYS A 14 -9.72 -5.03 20.48
CA LYS A 14 -10.88 -4.76 19.61
C LYS A 14 -11.10 -5.89 18.61
N ASN A 15 -12.34 -6.01 18.16
CA ASN A 15 -12.73 -6.93 17.10
C ASN A 15 -12.65 -6.24 15.75
N TYR A 16 -12.15 -6.96 14.75
CA TYR A 16 -11.98 -6.47 13.40
C TYR A 16 -12.56 -7.43 12.37
N VAL A 17 -13.05 -6.85 11.28
CA VAL A 17 -13.48 -7.55 10.08
C VAL A 17 -12.57 -7.14 8.92
N PHE A 18 -12.13 -8.12 8.15
CA PHE A 18 -11.26 -7.93 6.99
C PHE A 18 -12.12 -8.11 5.74
N TYR A 19 -12.10 -7.15 4.84
CA TYR A 19 -12.89 -7.13 3.62
C TYR A 19 -11.97 -7.15 2.39
N CYS A 20 -12.33 -7.93 1.38
CA CYS A 20 -11.70 -7.83 0.07
C CYS A 20 -12.01 -6.45 -0.51
N GLN A 21 -10.97 -5.68 -0.83
CA GLN A 21 -11.15 -4.34 -1.34
C GLN A 21 -11.86 -4.33 -2.70
N SER A 22 -11.63 -5.34 -3.55
CA SER A 22 -12.22 -5.40 -4.89
C SER A 22 -13.73 -5.70 -4.93
N CYS A 23 -14.26 -6.47 -3.96
CA CYS A 23 -15.66 -6.93 -4.01
C CYS A 23 -16.44 -6.83 -2.69
N GLY A 24 -15.80 -6.40 -1.61
CA GLY A 24 -16.40 -6.27 -0.28
C GLY A 24 -16.68 -7.59 0.44
N ASP A 25 -16.22 -8.74 -0.08
CA ASP A 25 -16.39 -10.03 0.58
C ASP A 25 -15.64 -10.10 1.91
N VAL A 26 -16.24 -10.74 2.93
CA VAL A 26 -15.62 -10.87 4.25
C VAL A 26 -14.58 -12.00 4.22
N ILE A 27 -13.33 -11.64 4.50
CA ILE A 27 -12.17 -12.55 4.47
C ILE A 27 -11.87 -13.11 5.85
N VAL A 28 -11.95 -12.25 6.88
CA VAL A 28 -11.82 -12.61 8.29
C VAL A 28 -12.94 -11.91 9.04
N LYS A 29 -13.71 -12.67 9.82
CA LYS A 29 -14.87 -12.15 10.54
C LYS A 29 -14.60 -12.07 12.03
N ASP A 30 -14.93 -10.92 12.64
CA ASP A 30 -14.98 -10.67 14.08
C ASP A 30 -13.75 -11.17 14.85
N ARG A 31 -12.56 -10.93 14.31
CA ARG A 31 -11.33 -11.39 14.94
C ARG A 31 -10.85 -10.39 15.97
N LYS A 32 -10.69 -10.87 17.20
CA LYS A 32 -10.09 -10.09 18.29
C LYS A 32 -8.58 -10.21 18.24
N PHE A 33 -7.86 -9.09 18.32
CA PHE A 33 -6.41 -9.11 18.50
C PHE A 33 -6.05 -8.75 19.93
N LEU A 34 -5.35 -9.64 20.63
CA LEU A 34 -4.80 -9.37 21.96
C LEU A 34 -3.57 -8.46 21.86
N ARG A 35 -2.74 -8.67 20.82
CA ARG A 35 -1.56 -7.84 20.55
C ARG A 35 -1.55 -7.40 19.09
N VAL A 36 -1.20 -6.14 18.90
CA VAL A 36 -0.92 -5.57 17.58
C VAL A 36 0.50 -5.04 17.64
N LEU A 37 1.41 -5.63 16.87
CA LEU A 37 2.84 -5.33 16.97
C LEU A 37 3.38 -4.88 15.61
N PRO A 38 4.04 -3.71 15.51
CA PRO A 38 4.74 -3.35 14.29
C PRO A 38 5.95 -4.29 14.11
N LEU A 39 6.11 -4.81 12.90
CA LEU A 39 7.32 -5.52 12.54
C LEU A 39 8.46 -4.51 12.33
N PRO A 40 9.70 -4.87 12.66
CA PRO A 40 10.85 -4.14 12.15
C PRO A 40 10.74 -4.14 10.61
N SER A 41 10.86 -2.95 9.98
CA SER A 41 10.97 -2.85 8.52
C SER A 41 12.01 -3.83 7.96
N GLU A 42 11.76 -4.37 6.76
CA GLU A 42 12.59 -5.45 6.19
C GLU A 42 14.10 -5.13 6.15
N ASN A 43 14.47 -3.86 6.04
CA ASN A 43 15.86 -3.39 6.06
C ASN A 43 16.59 -3.54 7.41
N TRP A 44 15.90 -3.79 8.54
CA TRP A 44 16.58 -3.96 9.82
C TRP A 44 17.52 -5.15 9.82
N SER A 45 17.14 -6.24 9.15
CA SER A 45 18.01 -7.43 9.05
C SER A 45 19.32 -7.12 8.32
N ALA A 46 19.25 -6.38 7.21
CA ALA A 46 20.41 -5.91 6.45
C ALA A 46 21.27 -4.91 7.24
N LEU A 47 20.63 -3.97 7.98
CA LEU A 47 21.34 -3.02 8.83
C LEU A 47 22.06 -3.70 10.00
N VAL A 48 21.45 -4.74 10.58
CA VAL A 48 22.06 -5.52 11.67
C VAL A 48 23.31 -6.26 11.20
N GLU A 49 23.33 -6.77 9.97
CA GLU A 49 24.50 -7.43 9.40
C GLU A 49 25.67 -6.47 9.17
N GLU A 50 25.40 -5.20 8.88
CA GLU A 50 26.44 -4.18 8.66
C GLU A 50 26.89 -3.47 9.94
N TRP A 51 26.04 -3.38 10.97
CA TRP A 51 26.28 -2.55 12.16
C TRP A 51 26.60 -3.35 13.42
N CYS A 52 26.19 -4.62 13.52
CA CYS A 52 26.41 -5.40 14.73
C CYS A 52 27.74 -6.17 14.67
N CYS A 53 28.55 -6.02 15.71
CA CYS A 53 29.80 -6.79 15.90
C CYS A 53 29.57 -8.30 16.19
N HIS A 54 28.33 -8.76 16.14
CA HIS A 54 27.94 -10.15 16.36
C HIS A 54 26.85 -10.54 15.36
N ALA A 55 26.75 -11.84 15.08
CA ALA A 55 25.67 -12.37 14.25
C ALA A 55 24.30 -11.92 14.78
N ASN A 56 23.36 -11.65 13.87
CA ASN A 56 22.01 -11.24 14.21
C ASN A 56 21.37 -12.26 15.16
N PRO A 57 21.06 -11.87 16.42
CA PRO A 57 20.52 -12.81 17.41
C PRO A 57 19.11 -13.31 17.04
N PHE A 58 18.47 -12.67 16.06
CA PHE A 58 17.14 -13.03 15.55
C PHE A 58 17.19 -13.77 14.20
N ALA A 59 18.38 -14.06 13.64
CA ALA A 59 18.52 -14.71 12.33
C ALA A 59 17.81 -16.07 12.22
N ARG A 60 17.52 -16.72 13.34
CA ARG A 60 16.83 -18.03 13.40
C ARG A 60 15.41 -17.95 13.95
N SER A 61 14.94 -16.77 14.31
CA SER A 61 13.64 -16.57 14.93
C SER A 61 12.67 -16.02 13.90
N THR A 62 11.91 -16.89 13.24
CA THR A 62 10.81 -16.44 12.39
C THR A 62 9.69 -15.88 13.28
N LEU A 63 9.39 -14.59 13.10
CA LEU A 63 8.35 -13.88 13.84
C LEU A 63 6.97 -14.27 13.29
N HIS A 64 6.41 -15.37 13.80
CA HIS A 64 5.06 -15.81 13.45
C HIS A 64 4.02 -15.28 14.46
N PRO A 65 2.90 -14.72 14.00
CA PRO A 65 1.82 -14.29 14.88
C PRO A 65 1.15 -15.51 15.55
N GLN A 66 0.89 -15.38 16.86
CA GLN A 66 -0.04 -16.29 17.55
C GLN A 66 -1.48 -16.05 17.07
N GLN A 67 -2.42 -16.89 17.51
CA GLN A 67 -3.81 -16.85 17.06
C GLN A 67 -4.48 -15.48 17.24
N ASP A 68 -4.14 -14.75 18.31
CA ASP A 68 -4.70 -13.43 18.59
C ASP A 68 -3.70 -12.28 18.35
N ASP A 69 -2.62 -12.54 17.62
CA ASP A 69 -1.67 -11.50 17.22
C ASP A 69 -1.99 -10.96 15.83
N CYS A 70 -1.78 -9.66 15.65
CA CYS A 70 -1.69 -9.02 14.35
C CYS A 70 -0.33 -8.33 14.25
N PHE A 71 0.53 -8.77 13.33
CA PHE A 71 1.79 -8.10 13.09
C PHE A 71 1.66 -7.16 11.89
N LEU A 72 2.12 -5.92 12.03
CA LEU A 72 1.97 -4.88 11.00
C LEU A 72 3.32 -4.63 10.32
N GLY A 73 3.42 -4.98 9.05
CA GLY A 73 4.53 -4.61 8.18
C GLY A 73 4.38 -3.19 7.62
N ASP A 74 5.28 -2.83 6.72
CA ASP A 74 5.25 -1.52 6.05
C ASP A 74 4.08 -1.44 5.03
N THR A 75 3.76 -2.55 4.37
CA THR A 75 2.73 -2.64 3.31
C THR A 75 1.86 -3.91 3.42
N PHE A 76 1.89 -4.57 4.56
CA PHE A 76 1.15 -5.81 4.79
C PHE A 76 0.81 -6.00 6.28
N SER A 77 -0.11 -6.91 6.57
CA SER A 77 -0.33 -7.45 7.92
C SER A 77 -0.14 -8.97 7.93
N LEU A 78 0.43 -9.50 9.00
CA LEU A 78 0.53 -10.94 9.24
C LEU A 78 -0.48 -11.37 10.29
N LEU A 79 -1.20 -12.42 9.97
CA LEU A 79 -2.18 -13.05 10.83
C LEU A 79 -1.92 -14.54 10.89
N ASN A 80 -2.28 -15.14 12.02
CA ASN A 80 -2.33 -16.58 12.10
C ASN A 80 -3.52 -17.12 11.28
N ALA A 81 -3.29 -18.12 10.44
CA ALA A 81 -4.28 -18.72 9.56
C ALA A 81 -5.46 -19.36 10.30
N GLY A 82 -5.28 -19.72 11.58
CA GLY A 82 -6.24 -20.49 12.36
C GLY A 82 -6.29 -21.97 11.96
N GLU A 83 -7.11 -22.75 12.66
CA GLU A 83 -7.22 -24.20 12.47
C GLU A 83 -7.92 -24.61 11.16
N GLU A 84 -8.64 -23.68 10.51
CA GLU A 84 -9.39 -23.91 9.26
C GLU A 84 -8.53 -23.85 7.97
N SER A 85 -7.21 -23.71 8.13
CA SER A 85 -6.24 -23.77 7.04
C SER A 85 -6.17 -25.18 6.45
N HIS A 86 -6.98 -25.45 5.42
CA HIS A 86 -6.81 -26.64 4.58
C HIS A 86 -5.41 -26.62 3.96
N LYS A 87 -4.58 -27.58 4.39
CA LYS A 87 -3.20 -27.82 3.99
C LYS A 87 -3.08 -28.12 2.50
N SER A 88 -3.09 -27.12 1.62
CA SER A 88 -2.53 -27.26 0.27
C SER A 88 -1.10 -26.71 0.28
N LYS A 89 -0.11 -27.61 0.22
CA LYS A 89 1.32 -27.30 0.30
C LYS A 89 1.90 -26.52 -0.89
N GLU A 90 1.12 -26.19 -1.92
CA GLU A 90 1.63 -25.59 -3.17
C GLU A 90 1.18 -24.16 -3.46
N ASN A 91 0.03 -23.71 -2.96
CA ASN A 91 -0.44 -22.36 -3.27
C ASN A 91 0.07 -21.35 -2.24
N THR A 92 1.12 -20.62 -2.62
CA THR A 92 1.64 -19.49 -1.85
C THR A 92 0.73 -18.26 -1.90
N ARG A 93 -0.32 -18.25 -2.74
CA ARG A 93 -1.21 -17.10 -2.92
C ARG A 93 -2.51 -17.27 -2.14
N VAL A 94 -2.90 -16.22 -1.41
CA VAL A 94 -4.19 -16.11 -0.74
C VAL A 94 -5.13 -15.35 -1.66
N ILE A 95 -6.28 -15.94 -1.98
CA ILE A 95 -7.20 -15.44 -3.01
C ILE A 95 -8.59 -15.23 -2.41
N CYS A 96 -9.27 -14.15 -2.82
CA CYS A 96 -10.66 -13.91 -2.46
C CYS A 96 -11.57 -15.02 -3.00
N LYS A 97 -12.38 -15.63 -2.14
CA LYS A 97 -13.29 -16.72 -2.52
C LYS A 97 -14.34 -16.27 -3.54
N ARG A 98 -14.81 -15.02 -3.44
CA ARG A 98 -15.82 -14.42 -4.33
C ARG A 98 -15.25 -13.96 -5.66
N CYS A 99 -14.35 -12.97 -5.69
CA CYS A 99 -13.90 -12.33 -6.94
C CYS A 99 -12.60 -12.88 -7.53
N LYS A 100 -11.95 -13.82 -6.84
CA LYS A 100 -10.68 -14.45 -7.25
C LYS A 100 -9.47 -13.52 -7.34
N THR A 101 -9.57 -12.28 -6.87
CA THR A 101 -8.42 -11.38 -6.73
C THR A 101 -7.44 -11.91 -5.68
N MET A 102 -6.14 -11.72 -5.91
CA MET A 102 -5.09 -12.02 -4.93
C MET A 102 -5.16 -11.01 -3.77
N LEU A 103 -5.19 -11.51 -2.53
CA LEU A 103 -5.27 -10.71 -1.31
C LEU A 103 -3.97 -10.69 -0.52
N GLY A 104 -3.14 -11.72 -0.70
CA GLY A 104 -2.03 -11.99 0.17
C GLY A 104 -1.22 -13.21 -0.22
N GLU A 105 -0.35 -13.63 0.68
CA GLU A 105 0.55 -14.76 0.53
C GLU A 105 0.56 -15.63 1.78
N THR A 106 0.71 -16.94 1.62
CA THR A 106 0.96 -17.87 2.73
C THR A 106 2.46 -17.89 3.02
N VAL A 107 2.86 -17.42 4.20
CA VAL A 107 4.27 -17.33 4.64
C VAL A 107 4.72 -18.66 5.24
N SER A 108 3.84 -19.29 6.02
CA SER A 108 4.02 -20.62 6.61
C SER A 108 2.65 -21.30 6.72
N SER A 109 2.62 -22.56 7.17
CA SER A 109 1.36 -23.33 7.31
C SER A 109 0.30 -22.64 8.18
N ASP A 110 0.73 -21.77 9.09
CA ASP A 110 -0.07 -21.08 10.09
C ASP A 110 -0.02 -19.56 9.96
N THR A 111 0.70 -18.98 8.99
CA THR A 111 0.84 -17.53 8.84
C THR A 111 0.43 -17.07 7.46
N ILE A 112 -0.51 -16.13 7.42
CA ILE A 112 -0.99 -15.47 6.21
C ILE A 112 -0.56 -14.00 6.26
N LYS A 113 0.02 -13.54 5.15
CA LYS A 113 0.32 -12.14 4.87
C LYS A 113 -0.80 -11.56 4.01
N TYR A 114 -1.45 -10.49 4.43
CA TYR A 114 -2.41 -9.74 3.62
C TYR A 114 -1.80 -8.41 3.18
N TYR A 115 -1.97 -8.05 1.91
CA TYR A 115 -1.53 -6.76 1.40
C TYR A 115 -2.49 -5.66 1.80
N VAL A 116 -1.95 -4.54 2.29
CA VAL A 116 -2.76 -3.39 2.74
C VAL A 116 -3.56 -2.74 1.61
N THR A 117 -3.10 -2.93 0.37
CA THR A 117 -3.80 -2.44 -0.82
C THR A 117 -4.94 -3.36 -1.25
N GLU A 118 -4.99 -4.62 -0.79
CA GLU A 118 -5.98 -5.60 -1.26
C GLU A 118 -7.05 -5.92 -0.21
N VAL A 119 -6.77 -5.60 1.06
CA VAL A 119 -7.65 -5.92 2.19
C VAL A 119 -7.90 -4.68 3.05
N ILE A 120 -9.17 -4.38 3.27
CA ILE A 120 -9.62 -3.32 4.18
C ILE A 120 -9.87 -3.93 5.56
N ILE A 121 -9.27 -3.35 6.59
CA ILE A 121 -9.46 -3.75 7.99
C ILE A 121 -10.36 -2.71 8.66
N ARG A 122 -11.49 -3.11 9.25
CA ARG A 122 -12.40 -2.23 9.99
C ARG A 122 -12.75 -2.81 11.36
N PRO A 123 -12.95 -1.97 12.39
CA PRO A 123 -13.58 -2.42 13.62
C PRO A 123 -14.94 -3.07 13.33
N SER A 124 -15.30 -4.14 14.04
CA SER A 124 -16.58 -4.84 13.83
C SER A 124 -17.83 -3.97 14.05
N GLU A 125 -17.69 -2.87 14.79
CA GLU A 125 -18.76 -1.91 15.06
C GLU A 125 -19.01 -0.93 13.91
N GLU A 126 -18.06 -0.78 12.98
CA GLU A 126 -18.17 0.15 11.86
C GLU A 126 -18.79 -0.51 10.63
N SER A 127 -19.69 0.21 9.95
CA SER A 127 -20.24 -0.24 8.67
C SER A 127 -19.18 -0.18 7.57
N PHE A 128 -19.11 -1.21 6.74
CA PHE A 128 -18.29 -1.19 5.53
C PHE A 128 -18.85 -0.18 4.51
N SER A 129 -18.04 0.81 4.14
CA SER A 129 -18.29 1.66 2.98
C SER A 129 -17.28 1.35 1.87
N PRO A 130 -17.74 0.97 0.66
CA PRO A 130 -16.83 0.70 -0.44
C PRO A 130 -16.17 2.00 -0.92
N THR A 131 -14.84 2.01 -0.94
CA THR A 131 -14.06 3.07 -1.58
C THR A 131 -13.67 2.63 -2.99
N PRO A 132 -13.79 3.49 -4.02
CA PRO A 132 -13.28 3.20 -5.36
C PRO A 132 -11.84 2.73 -5.32
N ARG A 133 -11.52 1.75 -6.17
CA ARG A 133 -10.22 1.06 -6.18
C ARG A 133 -9.03 2.01 -6.35
N SER A 134 -9.09 2.90 -7.33
CA SER A 134 -8.06 3.92 -7.56
C SER A 134 -7.87 4.84 -6.35
N GLN A 135 -8.98 5.30 -5.76
CA GLN A 135 -8.96 6.16 -4.57
C GLN A 135 -8.37 5.43 -3.36
N PHE A 136 -8.65 4.15 -3.22
CA PHE A 136 -8.08 3.35 -2.14
C PHE A 136 -6.56 3.17 -2.30
N VAL A 137 -6.10 2.77 -3.49
CA VAL A 137 -4.67 2.58 -3.78
C VAL A 137 -3.88 3.87 -3.58
N GLN A 138 -4.35 4.99 -4.14
CA GLN A 138 -3.66 6.27 -3.96
C GLN A 138 -3.59 6.68 -2.49
N SER A 139 -4.65 6.44 -1.71
CA SER A 139 -4.70 6.81 -0.28
C SER A 139 -3.73 5.95 0.53
N MET A 140 -3.73 4.63 0.30
CA MET A 140 -2.81 3.70 0.99
C MET A 140 -1.35 4.01 0.67
N VAL A 141 -1.02 4.25 -0.60
CA VAL A 141 0.35 4.58 -1.02
C VAL A 141 0.77 5.94 -0.48
N ALA A 142 -0.06 6.98 -0.62
CA ALA A 142 0.23 8.32 -0.11
C ALA A 142 0.50 8.29 1.40
N GLN A 143 -0.33 7.56 2.13
CA GLN A 143 -0.16 7.38 3.57
C GLN A 143 1.15 6.66 3.93
N CYS A 144 1.52 5.59 3.21
CA CYS A 144 2.81 4.94 3.39
C CYS A 144 3.96 5.93 3.15
N LEU A 145 3.92 6.71 2.07
CA LEU A 145 4.96 7.70 1.75
C LEU A 145 5.12 8.73 2.88
N VAL A 146 4.00 9.28 3.37
CA VAL A 146 4.01 10.30 4.44
C VAL A 146 4.50 9.71 5.76
N GLU A 147 4.00 8.53 6.14
CA GLU A 147 4.38 7.85 7.39
C GLU A 147 5.89 7.55 7.41
N PHE A 148 6.43 7.00 6.33
CA PHE A 148 7.87 6.70 6.27
C PHE A 148 8.73 7.95 6.14
N ALA A 149 8.26 8.98 5.44
CA ALA A 149 8.99 10.24 5.41
C ALA A 149 9.11 10.88 6.78
N SER A 150 8.04 10.84 7.58
CA SER A 150 8.08 11.36 8.96
C SER A 150 8.91 10.47 9.88
N ALA A 151 8.72 9.14 9.82
CA ALA A 151 9.33 8.22 10.79
C ALA A 151 10.80 7.92 10.50
N LYS A 152 11.22 7.94 9.23
CA LYS A 152 12.57 7.55 8.79
C LYS A 152 13.36 8.69 8.14
N SER A 153 12.79 9.91 8.04
CA SER A 153 13.41 11.04 7.34
C SER A 153 13.82 10.71 5.89
N THR A 154 13.07 9.82 5.23
CA THR A 154 13.32 9.38 3.85
C THR A 154 12.28 9.96 2.90
N PHE A 155 12.73 10.53 1.79
CA PHE A 155 11.84 11.14 0.79
C PHE A 155 11.91 10.40 -0.55
N ARG A 156 12.70 9.34 -0.65
CA ARG A 156 12.87 8.55 -1.87
C ARG A 156 12.41 7.13 -1.61
N PHE A 157 11.64 6.60 -2.54
CA PHE A 157 10.98 5.32 -2.40
C PHE A 157 11.13 4.50 -3.69
N THR A 158 11.29 3.18 -3.54
CA THR A 158 11.11 2.25 -4.65
C THR A 158 9.82 1.47 -4.46
N ILE A 159 8.97 1.46 -5.49
CA ILE A 159 7.77 0.62 -5.55
C ILE A 159 8.18 -0.71 -6.17
N LYS A 160 8.23 -1.76 -5.35
CA LYS A 160 8.63 -3.11 -5.75
C LYS A 160 7.42 -4.04 -5.81
N GLY A 161 7.37 -4.90 -6.82
CA GLY A 161 6.38 -5.96 -6.89
C GLY A 161 6.72 -7.12 -5.95
N ASP A 162 5.73 -7.99 -5.72
CA ASP A 162 5.88 -9.33 -5.14
C ASP A 162 6.89 -10.21 -5.91
N ASN A 163 7.11 -9.93 -7.20
CA ASN A 163 8.13 -10.57 -8.02
C ASN A 163 9.56 -10.00 -7.83
N GLY A 164 9.76 -9.09 -6.89
CA GLY A 164 11.05 -8.46 -6.56
C GLY A 164 11.49 -7.34 -7.52
N LYS A 165 10.77 -7.10 -8.62
CA LYS A 165 11.15 -6.06 -9.60
C LYS A 165 10.74 -4.67 -9.13
N ILE A 166 11.57 -3.67 -9.42
CA ILE A 166 11.22 -2.25 -9.24
C ILE A 166 10.33 -1.79 -10.39
N TYR A 167 9.17 -1.25 -10.07
CA TYR A 167 8.20 -0.72 -11.04
C TYR A 167 8.26 0.80 -11.15
N ILE A 168 8.44 1.49 -10.01
CA ILE A 168 8.38 2.94 -9.94
C ILE A 168 9.42 3.45 -8.94
N LEU A 169 10.16 4.49 -9.31
CA LEU A 169 10.92 5.31 -8.37
C LEU A 169 10.07 6.52 -8.01
N ILE A 170 9.93 6.81 -6.72
CA ILE A 170 9.11 7.93 -6.22
C ILE A 170 9.98 8.83 -5.35
N TRP A 171 9.92 10.13 -5.58
CA TRP A 171 10.46 11.15 -4.71
C TRP A 171 9.32 12.00 -4.15
N LEU A 172 9.10 11.93 -2.86
CA LEU A 172 8.14 12.78 -2.15
C LEU A 172 8.66 14.23 -2.12
N LEU A 173 7.91 15.15 -2.74
CA LEU A 173 8.20 16.59 -2.71
C LEU A 173 7.47 17.28 -1.58
N ASN A 174 6.18 16.96 -1.43
CA ASN A 174 5.33 17.62 -0.45
C ASN A 174 4.15 16.75 -0.03
N SER A 175 3.74 16.86 1.23
CA SER A 175 2.60 16.15 1.83
C SER A 175 1.50 17.08 2.34
N ASP A 176 1.71 18.40 2.35
CA ASP A 176 0.76 19.38 2.88
C ASP A 176 -0.05 20.11 1.78
N THR A 177 -0.12 19.53 0.58
CA THR A 177 -0.82 20.15 -0.55
C THR A 177 -2.33 19.93 -0.44
N LEU A 178 -3.10 21.01 -0.62
CA LEU A 178 -4.56 20.97 -0.71
C LEU A 178 -5.00 21.18 -2.16
N LEU A 179 -5.77 20.22 -2.68
CA LEU A 179 -6.49 20.37 -3.95
C LEU A 179 -7.89 20.89 -3.66
N VAL A 180 -8.30 21.91 -4.41
CA VAL A 180 -9.63 22.50 -4.33
C VAL A 180 -10.30 22.32 -5.69
N GLU A 181 -11.42 21.62 -5.71
CA GLU A 181 -12.21 21.46 -6.93
C GLU A 181 -13.18 22.64 -7.08
N SER A 182 -13.03 23.44 -8.13
CA SER A 182 -14.04 24.44 -8.47
C SER A 182 -15.19 23.77 -9.21
N LEU A 183 -16.43 23.97 -8.75
CA LEU A 183 -17.63 23.49 -9.42
C LEU A 183 -17.80 24.18 -10.79
N GLY A 184 -17.14 23.67 -11.82
CA GLY A 184 -17.36 24.09 -13.21
C GLY A 184 -18.63 23.44 -13.74
N ASN A 185 -19.54 24.21 -14.34
CA ASN A 185 -20.80 23.73 -14.93
C ASN A 185 -20.61 22.42 -15.73
N SER A 186 -21.04 21.29 -15.18
CA SER A 186 -21.00 20.00 -15.87
C SER A 186 -22.11 19.94 -16.91
N SER A 187 -21.80 20.23 -18.17
CA SER A 187 -22.61 19.71 -19.27
C SER A 187 -22.45 18.18 -19.30
N SER A 188 -23.58 17.49 -19.27
CA SER A 188 -23.70 16.04 -19.25
C SER A 188 -23.15 15.42 -20.54
N HIS A 189 -21.86 15.09 -20.57
CA HIS A 189 -21.32 14.14 -21.52
C HIS A 189 -20.71 12.97 -20.75
N SER A 190 -21.54 11.94 -20.54
CA SER A 190 -21.15 10.61 -20.11
C SER A 190 -20.29 9.94 -21.18
N VAL A 191 -19.02 10.33 -21.26
CA VAL A 191 -18.02 9.52 -21.93
C VAL A 191 -17.68 8.40 -20.95
N PHE A 192 -18.14 7.18 -21.25
CA PHE A 192 -17.73 5.94 -20.59
C PHE A 192 -16.18 5.88 -20.57
N THR A 193 -15.58 6.31 -19.46
CA THR A 193 -14.18 6.04 -19.17
C THR A 193 -14.13 4.63 -18.57
N LEU A 194 -13.21 3.80 -19.08
CA LEU A 194 -13.12 2.36 -18.80
C LEU A 194 -12.93 2.01 -17.30
N PHE A 195 -12.73 3.00 -16.45
CA PHE A 195 -12.53 2.91 -15.01
C PHE A 195 -13.24 4.10 -14.36
N GLY A 196 -14.39 3.84 -13.70
CA GLY A 196 -15.30 4.87 -13.21
C GLY A 196 -14.66 5.92 -12.31
N ASP A 197 -15.08 7.17 -12.51
CA ASP A 197 -14.97 8.31 -11.59
C ASP A 197 -13.73 8.35 -10.71
N ILE A 198 -12.57 8.53 -11.33
CA ILE A 198 -11.26 8.70 -10.67
C ILE A 198 -11.25 9.95 -9.76
N PHE A 199 -12.21 10.86 -9.91
CA PHE A 199 -12.29 12.12 -9.16
C PHE A 199 -13.69 12.50 -8.65
N LEU A 200 -14.72 11.66 -8.81
CA LEU A 200 -16.11 12.09 -8.52
C LEU A 200 -16.68 11.42 -7.26
N PRO A 201 -16.77 12.12 -6.12
CA PRO A 201 -17.77 11.81 -5.11
C PRO A 201 -19.12 12.28 -5.62
N SER A 202 -20.16 11.50 -5.35
CA SER A 202 -21.55 11.92 -5.53
C SER A 202 -21.80 13.25 -4.82
N SER A 203 -22.15 14.28 -5.60
CA SER A 203 -22.88 15.49 -5.20
C SER A 203 -22.72 15.93 -3.74
N GLY A 204 -21.70 16.74 -3.46
CA GLY A 204 -21.46 17.41 -2.17
C GLY A 204 -20.71 18.75 -2.36
N PRO A 205 -20.65 19.62 -1.33
CA PRO A 205 -20.05 20.95 -1.43
C PRO A 205 -18.55 20.87 -1.80
N VAL A 206 -18.03 21.93 -2.46
CA VAL A 206 -16.63 22.14 -2.89
C VAL A 206 -15.65 21.21 -2.17
N GLY A 207 -15.21 20.16 -2.85
CA GLY A 207 -14.33 19.15 -2.29
C GLY A 207 -12.93 19.71 -2.11
N THR A 208 -12.49 19.83 -0.85
CA THR A 208 -11.07 20.04 -0.52
C THR A 208 -10.43 18.70 -0.20
N TRP A 209 -9.31 18.40 -0.85
CA TRP A 209 -8.62 17.12 -0.73
C TRP A 209 -7.16 17.34 -0.33
N ASN A 210 -6.67 16.59 0.65
CA ASN A 210 -5.24 16.50 0.90
C ASN A 210 -4.61 15.69 -0.24
N ALA A 211 -3.51 16.21 -0.78
CA ALA A 211 -2.76 15.59 -1.85
C ALA A 211 -1.27 15.52 -1.51
N VAL A 212 -0.64 14.45 -1.98
CA VAL A 212 0.79 14.26 -1.87
C VAL A 212 1.40 14.55 -3.23
N LYS A 213 2.32 15.51 -3.28
CA LYS A 213 3.07 15.85 -4.49
C LYS A 213 4.33 14.99 -4.55
N VAL A 214 4.46 14.25 -5.63
CA VAL A 214 5.60 13.37 -5.87
C VAL A 214 6.29 13.71 -7.19
N LEU A 215 7.51 13.23 -7.36
CA LEU A 215 8.11 13.01 -8.66
C LEU A 215 8.24 11.50 -8.85
N TYR A 216 8.05 11.01 -10.08
CA TYR A 216 8.20 9.59 -10.35
C TYR A 216 8.87 9.26 -11.68
N GLN A 217 9.51 8.09 -11.72
CA GLN A 217 10.11 7.49 -12.90
C GLN A 217 9.61 6.04 -13.03
N PRO A 218 8.98 5.65 -14.15
CA PRO A 218 8.62 4.26 -14.41
C PRO A 218 9.85 3.41 -14.75
N CYS A 219 9.93 2.20 -14.19
CA CYS A 219 11.01 1.24 -14.41
C CYS A 219 10.59 -0.01 -15.19
N ILE A 220 9.39 0.00 -15.78
CA ILE A 220 8.86 -1.13 -16.55
C ILE A 220 9.69 -1.36 -17.82
N LYS A 221 9.86 -2.62 -18.22
CA LYS A 221 10.60 -3.04 -19.42
C LYS A 221 12.06 -2.53 -19.43
N SER A 222 12.73 -2.55 -18.29
CA SER A 222 14.13 -2.10 -18.11
C SER A 222 14.39 -0.61 -18.38
N ARG A 223 13.33 0.20 -18.49
CA ARG A 223 13.47 1.66 -18.51
C ARG A 223 14.13 2.14 -17.21
N ASN A 224 14.98 3.15 -17.29
CA ASN A 224 15.66 3.75 -16.13
C ASN A 224 16.45 2.75 -15.27
N LYS A 225 16.90 1.64 -15.85
CA LYS A 225 17.60 0.57 -15.11
C LYS A 225 18.78 1.09 -14.29
N GLY A 226 19.67 1.89 -14.88
CA GLY A 226 20.83 2.42 -14.16
C GLY A 226 20.46 3.29 -12.94
N LEU A 227 19.34 4.03 -13.01
CA LEU A 227 18.84 4.81 -11.88
C LEU A 227 18.19 3.91 -10.82
N ALA A 228 17.46 2.88 -11.25
CA ALA A 228 16.86 1.90 -10.34
C ALA A 228 17.93 1.10 -9.59
N ASP A 229 18.98 0.64 -10.28
CA ASP A 229 20.11 -0.08 -9.70
C ASP A 229 20.88 0.82 -8.70
N ALA A 230 21.01 2.12 -9.00
CA ALA A 230 21.62 3.08 -8.07
C ALA A 230 20.75 3.29 -6.81
N TRP A 231 19.43 3.43 -6.97
CA TRP A 231 18.51 3.62 -5.85
C TRP A 231 18.33 2.36 -5.00
N GLU A 232 18.52 1.18 -5.57
CA GLU A 232 18.39 -0.08 -4.83
C GLU A 232 19.47 -0.26 -3.76
N ASN A 233 20.65 0.33 -3.97
CA ASN A 233 21.77 0.28 -3.04
C ASN A 233 21.90 1.56 -2.18
N ASP A 234 21.01 2.54 -2.36
CA ASP A 234 21.03 3.81 -1.63
C ASP A 234 20.27 3.67 -0.30
N ILE A 235 20.97 3.81 0.82
CA ILE A 235 20.42 3.73 2.19
C ILE A 235 19.32 4.79 2.41
N GLY A 236 19.38 5.92 1.68
CA GLY A 236 18.38 6.98 1.73
C GLY A 236 17.07 6.64 1.02
N VAL A 237 16.98 5.49 0.33
CA VAL A 237 15.82 5.06 -0.45
C VAL A 237 15.09 3.92 0.27
N HIS A 238 13.79 4.11 0.52
CA HIS A 238 12.98 3.12 1.22
C HIS A 238 12.15 2.26 0.26
N PRO A 239 12.27 0.92 0.26
CA PRO A 239 11.46 0.05 -0.58
C PRO A 239 10.06 -0.16 0.01
N LEU A 240 9.02 0.01 -0.82
CA LEU A 240 7.64 -0.36 -0.53
C LEU A 240 7.23 -1.51 -1.46
N LYS A 241 6.84 -2.64 -0.88
CA LYS A 241 6.44 -3.84 -1.64
C LYS A 241 4.93 -3.94 -1.76
N PHE A 242 4.43 -4.08 -2.98
CA PHE A 242 3.00 -4.27 -3.27
C PHE A 242 2.81 -5.43 -4.26
N PRO A 243 1.58 -5.91 -4.47
CA PRO A 243 1.30 -6.79 -5.59
C PRO A 243 1.71 -6.17 -6.92
N SER A 244 2.28 -6.96 -7.83
CA SER A 244 2.68 -6.47 -9.16
C SER A 244 1.55 -5.76 -9.92
N GLU A 245 0.31 -6.23 -9.79
CA GLU A 245 -0.87 -5.61 -10.40
C GLU A 245 -1.12 -4.21 -9.82
N THR A 246 -1.04 -4.06 -8.50
CA THR A 246 -1.16 -2.78 -7.80
C THR A 246 -0.04 -1.81 -8.17
N CYS A 247 1.18 -2.28 -8.39
CA CYS A 247 2.27 -1.43 -8.88
C CYS A 247 1.97 -0.85 -10.28
N LEU A 248 1.39 -1.66 -11.18
CA LEU A 248 0.99 -1.20 -12.51
C LEU A 248 -0.19 -0.24 -12.44
N GLU A 249 -1.17 -0.52 -11.58
CA GLU A 249 -2.30 0.36 -11.32
C GLU A 249 -1.86 1.72 -10.79
N LEU A 250 -0.95 1.75 -9.81
CA LEU A 250 -0.38 2.98 -9.28
C LEU A 250 0.30 3.81 -10.38
N LEU A 251 1.01 3.16 -11.31
CA LEU A 251 1.62 3.88 -12.42
C LEU A 251 0.57 4.52 -13.35
N LEU A 252 -0.56 3.84 -13.58
CA LEU A 252 -1.67 4.41 -14.35
C LEU A 252 -2.29 5.61 -13.62
N ILE A 253 -2.51 5.50 -12.31
CA ILE A 253 -3.02 6.61 -11.48
C ILE A 253 -2.09 7.82 -11.57
N LEU A 254 -0.77 7.61 -11.39
CA LEU A 254 0.23 8.66 -11.51
C LEU A 254 0.24 9.29 -12.91
N GLY A 255 0.22 8.46 -13.97
CA GLY A 255 0.18 8.93 -15.35
C GLY A 255 -1.04 9.80 -15.67
N LEU A 256 -2.21 9.42 -15.16
CA LEU A 256 -3.44 10.20 -15.31
C LEU A 256 -3.38 11.52 -14.52
N SER A 257 -2.85 11.48 -13.30
CA SER A 257 -2.62 12.69 -12.51
C SER A 257 -1.67 13.66 -13.22
N THR A 258 -0.53 13.18 -13.73
CA THR A 258 0.40 13.99 -14.55
C THR A 258 -0.28 14.54 -15.81
N ALA A 259 -1.11 13.75 -16.49
CA ALA A 259 -1.79 14.19 -17.71
C ALA A 259 -2.79 15.33 -17.45
N SER A 260 -3.37 15.41 -16.25
CA SER A 260 -4.25 16.53 -15.85
C SER A 260 -3.51 17.86 -15.68
N LEU A 261 -2.18 17.85 -15.51
CA LEU A 261 -1.37 19.06 -15.42
C LEU A 261 -1.11 19.67 -16.81
N PRO A 262 -0.93 21.01 -16.89
CA PRO A 262 -0.42 21.67 -18.09
C PRO A 262 0.90 21.04 -18.56
N PRO A 263 1.16 20.88 -19.87
CA PRO A 263 2.36 20.22 -20.39
C PRO A 263 3.68 20.70 -19.80
N SER A 264 3.80 22.01 -19.51
CA SER A 264 4.99 22.62 -18.90
C SER A 264 5.24 22.20 -17.45
N LEU A 265 4.23 21.67 -16.75
CA LEU A 265 4.30 21.24 -15.35
C LEU A 265 4.37 19.72 -15.18
N ARG A 266 4.38 18.95 -16.27
CA ARG A 266 4.37 17.48 -16.22
C ARG A 266 5.71 16.86 -15.88
N CYS A 267 6.80 17.61 -16.01
CA CYS A 267 8.15 17.09 -15.82
C CYS A 267 9.05 18.06 -15.05
N LEU A 268 9.91 17.52 -14.20
CA LEU A 268 10.95 18.24 -13.48
C LEU A 268 12.21 17.38 -13.44
N ASN A 269 13.34 17.88 -13.96
CA ASN A 269 14.64 17.18 -13.95
C ASN A 269 14.57 15.73 -14.43
N SER A 270 13.89 15.48 -15.56
CA SER A 270 13.61 14.16 -16.17
C SER A 270 12.58 13.28 -15.46
N PHE A 271 12.14 13.63 -14.25
CA PHE A 271 11.04 12.94 -13.57
C PHE A 271 9.69 13.49 -14.01
N GLN A 272 8.66 12.66 -13.94
CA GLN A 272 7.27 13.09 -14.08
C GLN A 272 6.77 13.62 -12.73
N VAL A 273 5.86 14.60 -12.76
CA VAL A 273 5.19 15.17 -11.57
C VAL A 273 3.88 14.46 -11.33
#